data_AF-A0A240URX6-F1
#
_entry.id   AF-A0A240URX6-F1
#
_cell.length_a   1.000
_cell.length_b   1.000
_cell.length_c   1.000
_cell.angle_alpha   90.00
_cell.angle_beta   90.00
_cell.angle_gamma   90.00
#
_symmetry.space_group_name_H-M   'P 1'
#
loop_
_entity.id
_entity.type
_entity.pdbx_description
1 polymer ?
#
loop_
_entity_poly.entity_id
_entity_poly.type
_entity_poly.pdbx_seq_one_letter_code
_entity_poly.pdbx_strand_id
1 'polypeptide(L)'
;MLGGISIWQLLIVLGIIILIFGTKKLRNLGGDLGGAIKGFKQAVNDDDEAGNKPQQRVKHDDERPGHETIDSHTDTRDKEDTRK
;
A
#
# COMPACT_ATOMS: atom_id res chain seq x y z
N MET A 1 17.49 -35.80 -6.29
CA MET A 1 16.24 -35.74 -7.08
C MET A 1 15.33 -34.63 -6.55
N LEU A 2 15.73 -33.35 -6.70
CA LEU A 2 14.96 -32.18 -6.26
C LEU A 2 15.14 -30.99 -7.23
N GLY A 3 15.43 -31.27 -8.51
CA GLY A 3 15.76 -30.24 -9.52
C GLY A 3 14.76 -30.18 -10.67
N GLY A 4 13.50 -30.55 -10.45
CA GLY A 4 12.52 -30.76 -11.51
C GLY A 4 11.51 -29.63 -11.73
N ILE A 5 11.38 -28.69 -10.80
CA ILE A 5 10.46 -27.55 -10.97
C ILE A 5 11.25 -26.43 -11.63
N SER A 6 11.24 -26.44 -12.97
CA SER A 6 11.81 -25.35 -13.74
C SER A 6 10.89 -24.12 -13.69
N ILE A 7 11.50 -22.93 -13.67
CA ILE A 7 10.81 -21.63 -13.59
C ILE A 7 9.73 -21.51 -14.68
N TRP A 8 9.96 -22.10 -15.85
CA TRP A 8 9.03 -22.07 -16.99
C TRP A 8 7.69 -22.76 -16.71
N GLN A 9 7.72 -23.88 -15.98
CA GLN A 9 6.53 -24.62 -15.58
C GLN A 9 5.72 -23.81 -14.58
N LEU A 10 6.38 -23.12 -13.64
CA LEU A 10 5.73 -22.28 -12.66
C LEU A 10 5.00 -21.09 -13.29
N LEU A 11 5.60 -20.46 -14.32
CA LEU A 11 4.96 -19.37 -15.07
C LEU A 11 3.69 -19.84 -15.82
N ILE A 12 3.76 -21.01 -16.44
CA ILE A 12 2.60 -21.60 -17.15
C ILE A 12 1.47 -21.89 -16.17
N VAL A 13 1.77 -22.52 -15.02
CA VAL A 13 0.79 -22.81 -13.98
C VAL A 13 0.19 -21.54 -13.39
N LEU A 14 1.03 -20.53 -13.10
CA LEU A 14 0.58 -19.23 -12.61
C LEU A 14 -0.36 -18.54 -13.60
N GLY A 15 -0.07 -18.63 -14.90
CA GLY A 15 -0.93 -18.10 -15.95
C GLY A 15 -2.33 -18.73 -15.95
N ILE A 16 -2.42 -20.05 -15.78
CA ILE A 16 -3.71 -20.75 -15.70
C ILE A 16 -4.48 -20.32 -14.45
N ILE A 17 -3.82 -20.19 -13.29
CA ILE A 17 -4.45 -19.74 -12.05
C ILE A 17 -5.00 -18.31 -12.23
N ILE A 18 -4.21 -17.40 -12.81
CA ILE A 18 -4.66 -16.03 -13.10
C ILE A 18 -5.88 -16.04 -14.05
N LEU A 19 -5.92 -16.95 -15.03
CA LEU A 19 -7.03 -17.03 -15.98
C LEU A 19 -8.33 -17.53 -15.31
N ILE A 20 -8.22 -18.50 -14.40
CA ILE A 20 -9.38 -19.04 -13.65
C ILE A 20 -9.89 -18.05 -12.61
N PHE A 21 -8.98 -17.47 -11.82
CA PHE A 21 -9.35 -16.57 -10.73
C PHE A 21 -9.57 -15.12 -11.19
N GLY A 22 -9.03 -14.75 -12.35
CA GLY A 22 -8.96 -13.38 -12.85
C GLY A 22 -7.95 -12.52 -12.10
N THR A 23 -7.39 -11.51 -12.78
CA THR A 23 -6.43 -10.56 -12.18
C THR A 23 -7.04 -9.70 -11.07
N LYS A 24 -8.37 -9.47 -11.10
CA LYS A 24 -9.07 -8.63 -10.13
C LYS A 24 -9.09 -9.24 -8.73
N LYS A 25 -9.35 -10.54 -8.59
CA LYS A 25 -9.30 -11.24 -7.30
C LYS A 25 -7.86 -11.39 -6.81
N LEU A 26 -6.93 -11.71 -7.71
CA LEU A 26 -5.51 -11.82 -7.37
C LEU A 26 -4.89 -10.49 -6.93
N ARG A 27 -5.31 -9.35 -7.50
CA ARG A 27 -4.83 -8.03 -7.07
C ARG A 27 -5.37 -7.65 -5.70
N ASN A 28 -6.65 -7.90 -5.44
CA ASN A 28 -7.26 -7.57 -4.15
C ASN A 28 -6.62 -8.39 -3.02
N LEU A 29 -6.48 -9.72 -3.19
CA LEU A 29 -5.81 -10.57 -2.19
C LEU A 29 -4.29 -10.39 -2.18
N GLY A 30 -3.69 -10.17 -3.34
CA GLY A 30 -2.25 -9.99 -3.49
C GLY A 30 -1.73 -8.67 -2.92
N GLY A 31 -2.56 -7.63 -2.86
CA GLY A 31 -2.24 -6.38 -2.16
C GLY A 31 -2.06 -6.60 -0.65
N ASP A 32 -3.01 -7.28 -0.02
CA ASP A 32 -2.99 -7.55 1.43
C ASP A 32 -1.84 -8.51 1.80
N LEU A 33 -1.72 -9.61 1.07
CA LEU A 33 -0.65 -10.59 1.28
C LEU A 33 0.73 -10.04 0.90
N GLY A 34 0.81 -9.28 -0.19
CA GLY A 34 2.04 -8.65 -0.64
C GLY A 34 2.54 -7.58 0.33
N GLY A 35 1.64 -6.82 0.95
CA GLY A 35 1.98 -5.87 2.02
C GLY A 35 2.57 -6.55 3.24
N ALA A 36 1.97 -7.65 3.70
CA ALA A 36 2.46 -8.43 4.84
C ALA A 36 3.83 -9.06 4.54
N ILE A 37 4.01 -9.65 3.36
CA ILE A 37 5.28 -10.25 2.94
C ILE A 37 6.38 -9.18 2.75
N LYS A 38 6.03 -7.97 2.29
CA LYS A 38 6.98 -6.86 2.17
C LYS A 38 7.55 -6.45 3.53
N GLY A 39 6.71 -6.33 4.55
CA GLY A 39 7.15 -6.04 5.92
C GLY A 39 8.02 -7.16 6.50
N PHE A 40 7.66 -8.42 6.27
CA PHE A 40 8.48 -9.57 6.68
C PHE A 40 9.85 -9.59 6.00
N LYS A 41 9.90 -9.39 4.67
CA LYS A 41 11.15 -9.29 3.93
C LYS A 41 12.00 -8.12 4.46
N GLN A 42 11.39 -6.97 4.73
CA GLN A 42 12.11 -5.80 5.21
C GLN A 42 12.70 -6.06 6.61
N ALA A 43 11.95 -6.64 7.53
CA ALA A 43 12.46 -7.00 8.86
C ALA A 43 13.60 -8.02 8.80
N VAL A 44 13.49 -9.03 7.94
CA VAL A 44 14.55 -10.05 7.77
C VAL A 44 15.81 -9.46 7.12
N ASN A 45 15.69 -8.51 6.19
CA ASN A 45 16.86 -7.85 5.60
C ASN A 45 17.42 -6.72 6.48
N ASP A 46 16.61 -6.05 7.32
CA ASP A 46 17.08 -5.03 8.27
C ASP A 46 17.97 -5.65 9.37
N ASP A 47 17.74 -6.91 9.73
CA ASP A 47 18.63 -7.67 10.64
C ASP A 47 19.99 -7.98 10.00
N ASP A 48 20.07 -8.07 8.66
CA ASP A 48 21.30 -8.32 7.90
C ASP A 48 22.03 -7.01 7.48
N GLU A 49 21.31 -5.89 7.33
CA GLU A 49 21.83 -4.59 6.88
C GLU A 49 21.55 -3.45 7.89
N ALA A 50 22.03 -3.60 9.13
CA ALA A 50 22.06 -2.49 10.09
C ALA A 50 22.92 -1.32 9.58
N GLY A 51 22.37 -0.41 8.75
CA GLY A 51 23.15 0.74 8.29
C GLY A 51 22.54 1.82 7.40
N ASN A 52 21.56 1.59 6.49
CA ASN A 52 21.24 2.70 5.56
C ASN A 52 19.84 2.68 4.86
N LYS A 53 18.93 3.52 5.39
CA LYS A 53 17.84 4.27 4.69
C LYS A 53 16.49 3.53 4.42
N PRO A 54 15.43 4.26 3.98
CA PRO A 54 14.38 4.78 4.86
C PRO A 54 13.03 4.08 4.57
N GLN A 55 12.18 4.00 5.60
CA GLN A 55 10.82 3.47 5.50
C GLN A 55 10.01 4.21 4.42
N GLN A 56 9.79 3.55 3.28
CA GLN A 56 9.04 4.11 2.17
C GLN A 56 7.53 4.05 2.48
N ARG A 57 6.97 5.23 2.73
CA ARG A 57 5.53 5.49 2.90
C ARG A 57 4.70 4.76 1.85
N VAL A 58 3.67 4.05 2.30
CA VAL A 58 2.57 3.56 1.46
C VAL A 58 1.84 4.79 0.91
N LYS A 59 1.99 5.07 -0.39
CA LYS A 59 1.13 6.02 -1.11
C LYS A 59 -0.18 5.31 -1.43
N HIS A 60 -1.27 5.79 -0.85
CA HIS A 60 -2.61 5.58 -1.38
C HIS A 60 -2.88 6.71 -2.38
N ASP A 61 -2.54 6.48 -3.65
CA ASP A 61 -3.02 7.30 -4.75
C ASP A 61 -4.39 6.73 -5.16
N ASP A 62 -5.45 7.19 -4.50
CA ASP A 62 -6.83 7.08 -4.99
C ASP A 62 -7.25 8.49 -5.43
N GLU A 63 -6.82 8.86 -6.63
CA GLU A 63 -7.28 10.06 -7.34
C GLU A 63 -8.78 9.93 -7.64
N ARG A 64 -9.60 10.65 -6.88
CA ARG A 64 -10.95 11.05 -7.31
C ARG A 64 -11.03 12.58 -7.26
N PRO A 65 -11.12 13.28 -8.41
CA PRO A 65 -11.35 14.71 -8.41
C PRO A 65 -12.85 14.98 -8.23
N GLY A 66 -13.18 15.90 -7.32
CA GLY A 66 -14.48 16.56 -7.24
C GLY A 66 -15.35 16.13 -6.05
N HIS A 67 -15.49 17.00 -5.06
CA HIS A 67 -16.62 17.94 -4.98
C HIS A 67 -16.58 18.75 -3.68
N GLU A 68 -16.80 20.05 -3.82
CA GLU A 68 -16.93 21.10 -2.79
C GLU A 68 -17.89 20.70 -1.65
N THR A 69 -17.68 21.10 -0.39
CA THR A 69 -17.92 22.45 0.15
C THR A 69 -17.44 22.50 1.61
N ILE A 70 -16.90 23.62 2.07
CA ILE A 70 -16.12 23.72 3.32
C ILE A 70 -16.77 24.54 4.42
N ASP A 71 -18.05 24.88 4.42
CA ASP A 71 -18.48 26.01 5.26
C ASP A 71 -19.22 25.55 6.53
N SER A 72 -18.52 24.89 7.46
CA SER A 72 -19.04 24.65 8.81
C SER A 72 -18.24 25.44 9.84
N HIS A 73 -18.82 26.58 10.21
CA HIS A 73 -18.97 27.07 11.59
C HIS A 73 -17.75 26.97 12.53
N THR A 74 -17.11 28.11 12.82
CA THR A 74 -16.73 28.59 14.17
C THR A 74 -15.95 29.91 14.02
N ASP A 75 -16.66 31.04 14.12
CA ASP A 75 -16.04 32.32 14.50
C ASP A 75 -16.85 32.87 15.67
N THR A 76 -16.56 32.36 16.87
CA THR A 76 -16.79 33.08 18.13
C THR A 76 -15.49 33.78 18.46
N ARG A 77 -15.31 34.99 17.91
CA ARG A 77 -14.29 35.94 18.37
C ARG A 77 -14.89 36.91 19.36
N ASP A 78 -14.36 36.79 20.57
CA ASP A 78 -14.50 37.69 21.70
C ASP A 78 -14.33 39.16 21.27
N LYS A 79 -15.37 39.97 21.54
CA LYS A 79 -15.23 41.42 21.61
C LYS A 79 -14.66 41.77 22.97
N GLU A 80 -13.34 41.86 23.05
CA GLU A 80 -12.69 42.57 24.15
C GLU A 80 -11.62 43.52 23.62
N ASP A 81 -11.76 44.77 24.06
CA ASP A 81 -10.69 45.73 24.28
C ASP A 81 -9.94 46.29 23.06
N THR A 82 -10.48 47.38 22.50
CA THR A 82 -9.63 48.51 22.11
C THR A 82 -10.25 49.82 22.56
N ARG A 83 -9.90 50.13 23.81
CA ARG A 83 -9.74 51.44 24.43
C ARG A 83 -9.10 52.52 23.51
N LYS A 84 -9.64 53.75 23.63
CA LYS A 84 -9.11 55.09 23.27
C LYS A 84 -9.37 55.64 21.86
#